data_AF-A0A367IYZ4-F1
#
_entry.id   AF-A0A367IYZ4-F1
#
_cell.length_a   1.000
_cell.length_b   1.000
_cell.length_c   1.000
_cell.angle_alpha   90.00
_cell.angle_beta   90.00
_cell.angle_gamma   90.00
#
_symmetry.space_group_name_H-M   'P 1'
#
loop_
_entity.id
_entity.type
_entity.pdbx_description
1 polymer ?
#
loop_
_entity_poly.entity_id
_entity_poly.type
_entity_poly.pdbx_seq_one_letter_code
_entity_poly.pdbx_strand_id
1 'polypeptide(L)'
;MESRGNENFPFGNTSHVLSTLHWGPNFYLNKYHLTQGEIRSKKATFSDAFHTFGMEWSKEGIRTYVDQETVLEVDFDKSAWERGEFDEKTTMNPWKGGDISAPFDQEFYLILNLAVGGVNGFWPDHPLKPWQNKHPLAPNQFYEAKDQWLPTWGEGNQRALAIDWVKVWSTESEKCL
;
A
#
# COMPACT_ATOMS: atom_id res chain seq x y z
N MET A 1 0.35 2.32 2.41
CA MET A 1 1.73 2.57 1.94
C MET A 1 2.44 1.24 1.76
N GLU A 2 3.26 1.11 0.72
CA GLU A 2 4.09 -0.08 0.51
C GLU A 2 5.48 0.31 -0.01
N SER A 3 6.44 -0.59 0.13
CA SER A 3 7.80 -0.45 -0.42
C SER A 3 8.29 -1.81 -0.89
N ARG A 4 9.27 -1.81 -1.81
CA ARG A 4 9.93 -3.01 -2.31
C ARG A 4 11.23 -3.25 -1.57
N GLY A 5 11.46 -4.48 -1.15
CA GLY A 5 12.79 -4.93 -0.71
C GLY A 5 13.64 -5.44 -1.87
N ASN A 6 14.62 -6.27 -1.51
CA ASN A 6 15.38 -7.15 -2.39
C ASN A 6 16.18 -6.46 -3.52
N GLU A 7 17.20 -5.70 -3.15
CA GLU A 7 18.10 -5.01 -4.11
C GLU A 7 18.85 -5.94 -5.08
N ASN A 8 18.95 -7.23 -4.75
CA ASN A 8 19.58 -8.23 -5.61
C ASN A 8 18.63 -8.73 -6.73
N PHE A 9 17.36 -8.32 -6.70
CA PHE A 9 16.42 -8.55 -7.78
C PHE A 9 16.35 -7.31 -8.68
N PRO A 10 16.40 -7.43 -10.02
CA PRO A 10 16.45 -6.26 -10.92
C PRO A 10 15.28 -5.26 -10.80
N PHE A 11 14.15 -5.71 -10.24
CA PHE A 11 12.97 -4.86 -10.00
C PHE A 11 12.75 -4.55 -8.51
N GLY A 12 13.68 -4.95 -7.64
CA GLY A 12 13.70 -4.58 -6.23
C GLY A 12 14.13 -3.14 -6.06
N ASN A 13 13.60 -2.48 -5.02
CA ASN A 13 13.74 -1.04 -4.88
C ASN A 13 13.45 -0.55 -3.46
N THR A 14 14.49 -0.48 -2.64
CA THR A 14 14.49 -0.02 -1.24
C THR A 14 14.44 1.50 -1.11
N SER A 15 14.55 2.25 -2.22
CA SER A 15 14.59 3.72 -2.18
C SER A 15 13.24 4.38 -2.44
N HIS A 16 12.15 3.61 -2.62
CA HIS A 16 10.82 4.14 -2.92
C HIS A 16 9.80 3.69 -1.90
N VAL A 17 8.87 4.59 -1.57
CA VAL A 17 7.65 4.28 -0.83
C VAL A 17 6.48 4.76 -1.67
N LEU A 18 5.51 3.88 -1.88
CA LEU A 18 4.26 4.20 -2.53
C LEU A 18 3.15 4.36 -1.49
N SER A 19 2.25 5.30 -1.73
CA SER A 19 1.00 5.44 -1.00
C SER A 19 -0.15 5.40 -2.00
N THR A 20 -1.23 4.72 -1.64
CA THR A 20 -2.34 4.49 -2.56
C THR A 20 -3.62 4.33 -1.75
N LEU A 21 -4.65 5.06 -2.16
CA LEU A 21 -6.02 4.80 -1.73
C LEU A 21 -6.70 3.95 -2.79
N HIS A 22 -7.19 2.77 -2.41
CA HIS A 22 -7.94 1.90 -3.31
C HIS A 22 -9.44 2.14 -3.12
N TRP A 23 -10.12 2.49 -4.20
CA TRP A 23 -11.55 2.72 -4.23
C TRP A 23 -12.09 2.46 -5.64
N GLY A 24 -13.35 2.07 -5.70
CA GLY A 24 -14.03 1.68 -6.92
C GLY A 24 -15.25 0.83 -6.56
N PRO A 25 -16.28 0.79 -7.41
CA PRO A 25 -17.48 0.01 -7.15
C PRO A 25 -17.22 -1.51 -7.15
N ASN A 26 -16.12 -1.95 -7.75
CA ASN A 26 -15.59 -3.31 -7.64
C ASN A 26 -14.10 -3.34 -8.04
N PHE A 27 -13.48 -4.53 -7.92
CA PHE A 27 -12.06 -4.73 -8.23
C PHE A 27 -11.65 -4.32 -9.66
N TYR A 28 -12.49 -4.58 -10.68
CA TYR A 28 -12.19 -4.23 -12.07
C TYR A 28 -12.27 -2.73 -12.34
N LEU A 29 -13.02 -2.00 -11.49
CA LEU A 29 -13.24 -0.58 -11.57
C LEU A 29 -12.46 0.19 -10.50
N ASN A 30 -11.36 -0.40 -10.00
CA ASN A 30 -10.48 0.24 -9.04
C ASN A 30 -9.78 1.46 -9.67
N LYS A 31 -10.00 2.65 -9.09
CA LYS A 31 -9.48 3.94 -9.55
C LYS A 31 -8.26 4.41 -8.75
N TYR A 32 -7.56 3.49 -8.11
CA TYR A 32 -6.35 3.78 -7.33
C TYR A 32 -5.31 4.67 -8.02
N HIS A 33 -5.22 4.60 -9.35
CA HIS A 33 -4.29 5.41 -10.14
C HIS A 33 -4.57 6.92 -10.08
N LEU A 34 -5.78 7.32 -9.68
CA LEU A 34 -6.16 8.71 -9.42
C LEU A 34 -5.77 9.19 -8.02
N THR A 35 -5.39 8.28 -7.13
CA THR A 35 -5.10 8.52 -5.72
C THR A 35 -3.89 7.70 -5.28
N GLN A 36 -2.82 7.86 -6.05
CA GLN A 36 -1.51 7.26 -5.78
C GLN A 36 -0.44 8.35 -5.73
N GLY A 37 0.56 8.14 -4.90
CA GLY A 37 1.73 9.00 -4.79
C GLY A 37 2.94 8.18 -4.40
N GLU A 38 4.12 8.71 -4.68
CA GLU A 38 5.38 8.07 -4.31
C GLU A 38 6.39 9.12 -3.85
N ILE A 39 7.26 8.69 -2.95
CA ILE A 39 8.48 9.42 -2.63
C ILE A 39 9.68 8.53 -2.91
N ARG A 40 10.77 9.20 -3.27
CA ARG A 40 12.06 8.56 -3.47
C ARG A 40 13.09 9.18 -2.55
N SER A 41 13.75 8.35 -1.76
CA SER A 41 14.85 8.83 -0.94
C SER A 41 16.03 9.31 -1.82
N LYS A 42 16.60 10.46 -1.44
CA LYS A 42 17.62 11.18 -2.22
C LYS A 42 19.07 10.89 -1.78
N LYS A 43 19.27 10.28 -0.62
CA LYS A 43 20.60 10.11 0.00
C LYS A 43 20.89 8.69 0.50
N ALA A 44 19.87 8.01 1.01
CA ALA A 44 19.93 6.66 1.59
C ALA A 44 18.75 5.81 1.11
N THR A 45 18.59 4.58 1.57
CA THR A 45 17.39 3.77 1.34
C THR A 45 16.46 3.81 2.54
N PHE A 46 15.20 3.43 2.36
CA PHE A 46 14.26 3.27 3.49
C PHE A 46 14.57 2.04 4.35
N SER A 47 15.57 1.23 3.97
CA SER A 47 16.05 0.09 4.77
C SER A 47 17.27 0.40 5.65
N ASP A 48 17.85 1.61 5.54
CA ASP A 48 19.09 1.95 6.25
C ASP A 48 18.85 2.42 7.70
N ALA A 49 17.64 2.90 8.01
CA ALA A 49 17.28 3.44 9.32
C ALA A 49 15.77 3.29 9.60
N PHE A 50 15.37 3.57 10.85
CA PHE A 50 13.95 3.74 11.16
C PHE A 50 13.43 5.04 10.57
N HIS A 51 12.22 4.97 10.01
CA HIS A 51 11.48 6.10 9.45
C HIS A 51 10.10 6.17 10.09
N THR A 52 9.54 7.38 10.20
CA THR A 52 8.17 7.57 10.68
C THR A 52 7.21 7.55 9.51
N PHE A 53 6.37 6.52 9.43
CA PHE A 53 5.29 6.45 8.46
C PHE A 53 4.01 6.98 9.11
N GLY A 54 3.41 7.99 8.51
CA GLY A 54 2.24 8.65 9.08
C GLY A 54 1.07 8.76 8.11
N MET A 55 -0.12 8.83 8.70
CA MET A 55 -1.36 9.12 8.02
C MET A 55 -2.16 10.11 8.87
N GLU A 56 -2.58 11.19 8.25
CA GLU A 56 -3.58 12.12 8.76
C GLU A 56 -4.87 11.84 8.00
N TRP A 57 -5.95 11.61 8.73
CA TRP A 57 -7.26 11.33 8.17
C TRP A 57 -8.30 12.13 8.94
N SER A 58 -8.98 13.02 8.22
CA SER A 58 -10.02 13.89 8.74
C SER A 58 -11.19 13.98 7.76
N LYS A 59 -12.16 14.85 8.05
CA LYS A 59 -13.31 15.12 7.17
C LYS A 59 -12.92 15.85 5.89
N GLU A 60 -11.76 16.50 5.89
CA GLU A 60 -11.24 17.24 4.75
C GLU A 60 -10.50 16.34 3.76
N GLY A 61 -9.93 15.22 4.21
CA GLY A 61 -9.18 14.32 3.33
C GLY A 61 -8.27 13.34 4.06
N ILE A 62 -7.44 12.66 3.27
CA ILE A 62 -6.38 11.77 3.75
C ILE A 62 -5.04 12.24 3.20
N ARG A 63 -4.08 12.43 4.11
CA ARG A 63 -2.68 12.70 3.80
C ARG A 63 -1.81 11.62 4.38
N THR A 64 -0.80 11.19 3.63
CA THR A 64 0.22 10.25 4.11
C THR A 64 1.60 10.85 3.92
N TYR A 65 2.53 10.49 4.80
CA TYR A 65 3.89 11.01 4.79
C TYR A 65 4.88 9.97 5.30
N VAL A 66 6.15 10.16 4.91
CA VAL A 66 7.29 9.50 5.55
C VAL A 66 8.21 10.58 6.08
N ASP A 67 8.55 10.47 7.36
CA ASP A 67 9.23 11.47 8.16
C ASP A 67 8.52 12.82 8.12
N GLN A 68 8.96 13.73 7.24
CA GLN A 68 8.36 15.07 7.05
C GLN A 68 7.91 15.29 5.59
N GLU A 69 8.08 14.31 4.72
CA GLU A 69 7.78 14.42 3.29
C GLU A 69 6.41 13.79 2.98
N THR A 70 5.48 14.59 2.45
CA THR A 70 4.18 14.11 1.98
C THR A 70 4.36 13.13 0.83
N VAL A 71 3.71 11.97 0.93
CA VAL A 71 3.67 10.98 -0.15
C VAL A 71 2.41 11.12 -0.99
N LEU A 72 1.26 11.29 -0.35
CA LEU A 72 -0.05 11.39 -1.00
C LEU A 72 -0.94 12.32 -0.18
N GLU A 73 -1.70 13.17 -0.87
CA GLU A 73 -2.71 14.06 -0.30
C GLU A 73 -3.95 13.95 -1.20
N VAL A 74 -5.10 13.58 -0.61
CA VAL A 74 -6.37 13.42 -1.30
C VAL A 74 -7.45 14.15 -0.50
N ASP A 75 -7.96 15.22 -1.08
CA ASP A 75 -9.08 15.97 -0.50
C ASP A 75 -10.41 15.25 -0.74
N PHE A 76 -11.33 15.38 0.21
CA PHE A 76 -12.73 14.98 0.07
C PHE A 76 -13.57 16.12 -0.54
N ASP A 77 -13.03 16.77 -1.59
CA ASP A 77 -13.68 17.84 -2.37
C ASP A 77 -14.70 17.31 -3.40
N LYS A 78 -14.64 16.00 -3.69
CA LYS A 78 -15.53 15.26 -4.57
C LYS A 78 -15.77 13.87 -3.99
N SER A 79 -16.97 13.33 -4.19
CA SER A 79 -17.24 11.94 -3.87
C SER A 79 -16.36 11.01 -4.71
N ALA A 80 -16.06 9.81 -4.20
CA ALA A 80 -15.38 8.78 -4.98
C ALA A 80 -16.14 8.47 -6.29
N TRP A 81 -17.47 8.56 -6.28
CA TRP A 81 -18.28 8.35 -7.49
C TRP A 81 -17.97 9.38 -8.59
N GLU A 82 -17.97 10.67 -8.22
CA GLU A 82 -17.67 11.78 -9.13
C GLU A 82 -16.21 11.77 -9.58
N ARG A 83 -15.28 11.54 -8.66
CA ARG A 83 -13.83 11.46 -8.97
C ARG A 83 -13.54 10.32 -9.95
N GLY A 84 -14.28 9.22 -9.87
CA GLY A 84 -14.10 8.04 -10.73
C GLY A 84 -14.75 8.12 -12.09
N GLU A 85 -15.59 9.14 -12.32
CA GLU A 85 -16.43 9.31 -13.52
C GLU A 85 -17.25 8.04 -13.82
N PHE A 86 -17.85 7.42 -12.80
CA PHE A 86 -18.64 6.20 -12.99
C PHE A 86 -20.04 6.49 -13.54
N ASP A 87 -20.53 5.61 -14.41
CA ASP A 87 -21.86 5.72 -15.03
C ASP A 87 -22.88 4.82 -14.32
N GLU A 88 -23.89 5.44 -13.71
CA GLU A 88 -24.99 4.76 -13.02
C GLU A 88 -25.80 3.82 -13.95
N LYS A 89 -25.75 4.03 -15.27
CA LYS A 89 -26.41 3.14 -16.25
C LYS A 89 -25.71 1.78 -16.38
N THR A 90 -24.43 1.72 -16.06
CA THR A 90 -23.59 0.53 -16.26
C THR A 90 -23.15 -0.11 -14.96
N THR A 91 -23.24 0.62 -13.84
CA THR A 91 -22.78 0.13 -12.55
C THR A 91 -23.56 0.78 -11.43
N MET A 92 -23.85 0.00 -10.38
CA MET A 92 -24.54 0.49 -9.19
C MET A 92 -23.57 1.31 -8.33
N ASN A 93 -24.02 2.45 -7.81
CA ASN A 93 -23.24 3.24 -6.85
C ASN A 93 -23.34 2.65 -5.44
N PRO A 94 -22.26 2.03 -4.91
CA PRO A 94 -22.27 1.45 -3.56
C PRO A 94 -22.24 2.51 -2.46
N TRP A 95 -21.87 3.76 -2.78
CA TRP A 95 -21.76 4.87 -1.83
C TRP A 95 -22.97 5.79 -1.87
N LYS A 96 -24.06 5.35 -2.51
CA LYS A 96 -25.30 6.11 -2.58
C LYS A 96 -25.87 6.28 -1.17
N GLY A 97 -25.95 7.52 -0.71
CA GLY A 97 -26.43 7.87 0.63
C GLY A 97 -25.34 7.86 1.73
N GLY A 98 -24.08 7.61 1.37
CA GLY A 98 -22.93 7.82 2.24
C GLY A 98 -22.46 9.28 2.27
N ASP A 99 -21.43 9.55 3.06
CA ASP A 99 -20.77 10.86 3.12
C ASP A 99 -19.91 11.11 1.86
N ILE A 100 -19.52 12.36 1.61
CA ILE A 100 -18.61 12.71 0.51
C ILE A 100 -17.27 11.94 0.60
N SER A 101 -16.86 11.58 1.83
CA SER A 101 -15.65 10.81 2.11
C SER A 101 -15.77 9.30 1.82
N ALA A 102 -16.96 8.77 1.52
CA ALA A 102 -17.14 7.35 1.19
C ALA A 102 -16.24 6.90 0.01
N PRO A 103 -15.56 5.74 0.09
CA PRO A 103 -15.67 4.67 1.11
C PRO A 103 -14.88 4.87 2.41
N PHE A 104 -14.20 6.00 2.58
CA PHE A 104 -13.36 6.33 3.74
C PHE A 104 -14.17 7.04 4.84
N ASP A 105 -15.45 6.67 5.00
CA ASP A 105 -16.40 7.16 5.99
C ASP A 105 -16.79 6.07 7.02
N GLN A 106 -16.00 5.00 7.11
CA GLN A 106 -16.22 3.85 7.99
C GLN A 106 -14.97 3.53 8.81
N GLU A 107 -15.10 2.60 9.76
CA GLU A 107 -13.97 2.11 10.54
C GLU A 107 -13.04 1.20 9.71
N PHE A 108 -11.73 1.32 9.90
CA PHE A 108 -10.72 0.51 9.23
C PHE A 108 -9.80 -0.17 10.26
N TYR A 109 -9.24 -1.32 9.87
CA TYR A 109 -8.17 -1.98 10.60
C TYR A 109 -6.81 -1.53 10.09
N LEU A 110 -5.86 -1.33 11.00
CA LEU A 110 -4.45 -1.17 10.65
C LEU A 110 -3.81 -2.54 10.43
N ILE A 111 -3.19 -2.73 9.26
CA ILE A 111 -2.45 -3.94 8.91
C ILE A 111 -0.99 -3.57 8.66
N LEU A 112 -0.08 -4.28 9.31
CA LEU A 112 1.36 -4.24 9.05
C LEU A 112 1.81 -5.65 8.66
N ASN A 113 2.40 -5.80 7.49
CA ASN A 113 2.82 -7.10 6.99
C ASN A 113 4.10 -7.01 6.18
N LEU A 114 4.81 -8.14 6.12
CA LEU A 114 5.90 -8.36 5.19
C LEU A 114 5.50 -9.46 4.22
N ALA A 115 5.11 -9.07 3.00
CA ALA A 115 4.69 -10.02 1.99
C ALA A 115 5.90 -10.64 1.27
N VAL A 116 5.80 -11.94 0.97
CA VAL A 116 6.79 -12.69 0.18
C VAL A 116 6.09 -13.44 -0.93
N GLY A 117 6.74 -13.59 -2.08
CA GLY A 117 6.12 -14.19 -3.25
C GLY A 117 5.28 -13.20 -4.06
N GLY A 118 4.14 -13.67 -4.58
CA GLY A 118 3.16 -12.87 -5.32
C GLY A 118 3.12 -13.17 -6.81
N VAL A 119 1.92 -13.06 -7.38
CA VAL A 119 1.61 -13.37 -8.80
C VAL A 119 0.89 -12.23 -9.54
N ASN A 120 0.59 -11.14 -8.84
CA ASN A 120 -0.18 -10.00 -9.35
C ASN A 120 0.61 -9.07 -10.29
N GLY A 121 1.82 -9.47 -10.70
CA GLY A 121 2.70 -8.65 -11.54
C GLY A 121 3.52 -7.60 -10.80
N PHE A 122 3.31 -7.43 -9.49
CA PHE A 122 4.12 -6.52 -8.67
C PHE A 122 5.62 -6.88 -8.73
N TRP A 123 5.92 -8.18 -8.76
CA TRP A 123 7.21 -8.73 -9.15
C TRP A 123 7.11 -9.33 -10.56
N PRO A 124 7.71 -8.70 -11.59
CA PRO A 124 7.72 -9.22 -12.95
C PRO A 124 8.38 -10.61 -13.03
N ASP A 125 8.02 -11.38 -14.07
CA ASP A 125 8.68 -12.65 -14.32
C ASP A 125 10.13 -12.41 -14.75
N HIS A 126 11.06 -13.14 -14.12
CA HIS A 126 12.50 -12.97 -14.30
C HIS A 126 13.23 -14.26 -13.92
N PRO A 127 14.38 -14.62 -14.53
CA PRO A 127 15.12 -15.85 -14.19
C PRO A 127 15.53 -16.00 -12.72
N LEU A 128 15.70 -14.88 -12.00
CA LEU A 128 16.01 -14.86 -10.56
C LEU A 128 14.77 -15.03 -9.66
N LYS A 129 13.57 -15.11 -10.25
CA LYS A 129 12.31 -15.38 -9.55
C LYS A 129 11.90 -16.83 -9.84
N PRO A 130 11.97 -17.75 -8.84
CA PRO A 130 11.79 -19.19 -9.08
C PRO A 130 10.36 -19.64 -9.41
N TRP A 131 9.39 -18.73 -9.48
CA TRP A 131 8.01 -19.01 -9.88
C TRP A 131 7.54 -18.00 -10.95
N GLN A 132 6.55 -18.38 -11.75
CA GLN A 132 5.97 -17.50 -12.78
C GLN A 132 4.60 -16.98 -12.36
N ASN A 133 4.29 -15.73 -12.72
CA ASN A 133 3.03 -15.06 -12.36
C ASN A 133 1.79 -15.82 -12.85
N LYS A 134 1.87 -16.51 -13.98
CA LYS A 134 0.73 -17.22 -14.59
C LYS A 134 0.68 -18.71 -14.27
N HIS A 135 1.63 -19.25 -13.50
CA HIS A 135 1.66 -20.67 -13.21
C HIS A 135 0.62 -21.04 -12.15
N PRO A 136 -0.24 -22.06 -12.36
CA PRO A 136 -1.29 -22.42 -11.42
C PRO A 136 -0.75 -22.91 -10.07
N LEU A 137 0.49 -23.41 -10.05
CA LEU A 137 1.21 -23.87 -8.85
C LEU A 137 2.34 -22.91 -8.43
N ALA A 138 2.24 -21.61 -8.77
CA ALA A 138 3.27 -20.65 -8.39
C ALA A 138 3.60 -20.64 -6.88
N PRO A 139 2.60 -20.78 -5.96
CA PRO A 139 2.90 -20.90 -4.53
C PRO A 139 3.74 -22.14 -4.18
N ASN A 140 3.51 -23.28 -4.83
CA ASN A 140 4.31 -24.49 -4.64
C ASN A 140 5.74 -24.26 -5.15
N GLN A 141 5.90 -23.70 -6.34
CA GLN A 141 7.22 -23.37 -6.91
C GLN A 141 8.00 -22.40 -6.01
N PHE A 142 7.32 -21.38 -5.47
CA PHE A 142 7.89 -20.48 -4.47
C PHE A 142 8.39 -21.25 -3.25
N TYR A 143 7.57 -22.11 -2.66
CA TYR A 143 7.92 -22.83 -1.44
C TYR A 143 8.99 -23.91 -1.66
N GLU A 144 8.94 -24.64 -2.78
CA GLU A 144 9.95 -25.64 -3.15
C GLU A 144 11.32 -25.00 -3.39
N ALA A 145 11.37 -23.75 -3.82
CA ALA A 145 12.59 -22.98 -3.99
C ALA A 145 13.10 -22.29 -2.70
N LYS A 146 12.56 -22.62 -1.52
CA LYS A 146 12.97 -21.98 -0.24
C LYS A 146 14.45 -22.06 0.04
N ASP A 147 15.13 -23.14 -0.35
CA ASP A 147 16.57 -23.28 -0.14
C ASP A 147 17.37 -22.27 -0.97
N GLN A 148 16.77 -21.67 -2.01
CA GLN A 148 17.38 -20.60 -2.81
C GLN A 148 17.13 -19.21 -2.22
N TRP A 149 15.89 -18.92 -1.79
CA TRP A 149 15.53 -17.56 -1.35
C TRP A 149 15.62 -17.35 0.16
N LEU A 150 15.37 -18.36 0.99
CA LEU A 150 15.35 -18.21 2.45
C LEU A 150 16.72 -17.77 3.00
N PRO A 151 17.87 -18.30 2.55
CA PRO A 151 19.17 -17.81 3.01
C PRO A 151 19.44 -16.33 2.70
N THR A 152 18.76 -15.75 1.72
CA THR A 152 18.96 -14.33 1.33
C THR A 152 18.38 -13.34 2.34
N TRP A 153 17.58 -13.82 3.31
CA TRP A 153 17.05 -13.03 4.42
C TRP A 153 18.12 -12.67 5.46
N GLY A 154 19.32 -13.22 5.34
CA GLY A 154 20.42 -12.98 6.28
C GLY A 154 20.20 -13.63 7.63
N GLU A 155 21.05 -13.29 8.59
CA GLU A 155 21.01 -13.84 9.94
C GLU A 155 20.21 -12.94 10.89
N GLY A 156 19.43 -13.55 11.78
CA GLY A 156 18.66 -12.83 12.79
C GLY A 156 17.70 -11.80 12.19
N ASN A 157 17.81 -10.55 12.63
CA ASN A 157 16.90 -9.46 12.25
C ASN A 157 17.43 -8.57 11.12
N GLN A 158 18.48 -8.98 10.40
CA GLN A 158 19.13 -8.15 9.36
C GLN A 158 18.16 -7.68 8.26
N ARG A 159 17.12 -8.48 7.95
CA ARG A 159 16.09 -8.16 6.94
C ARG A 159 14.67 -8.21 7.50
N ALA A 160 14.52 -8.05 8.81
CA ALA A 160 13.20 -8.04 9.45
C ALA A 160 12.44 -6.76 9.11
N LEU A 161 11.12 -6.85 9.00
CA LEU A 161 10.24 -5.68 9.16
C LEU A 161 10.23 -5.31 10.65
N ALA A 162 11.12 -4.40 11.04
CA ALA A 162 11.23 -3.94 12.41
C ALA A 162 10.28 -2.76 12.67
N ILE A 163 9.47 -2.86 13.73
CA ILE A 163 8.53 -1.82 14.16
C ILE A 163 8.87 -1.46 15.59
N ASP A 164 9.26 -0.21 15.82
CA ASP A 164 9.58 0.30 17.16
C ASP A 164 8.30 0.66 17.93
N TRP A 165 7.37 1.35 17.29
CA TRP A 165 6.09 1.73 17.89
C TRP A 165 4.98 1.92 16.87
N VAL A 166 3.74 1.86 17.36
CA VAL A 166 2.53 2.31 16.67
C VAL A 166 1.81 3.28 17.60
N LYS A 167 1.40 4.44 17.07
CA LYS A 167 0.66 5.46 17.82
C LYS A 167 -0.56 5.87 17.00
N VAL A 168 -1.71 5.94 17.67
CA VAL A 168 -2.97 6.41 17.11
C VAL A 168 -3.58 7.38 18.10
N TRP A 169 -4.00 8.54 17.63
CA TRP A 169 -4.64 9.58 18.43
C TRP A 169 -5.64 10.35 17.58
N SER A 170 -6.60 11.01 18.22
CA SER A 170 -7.55 11.91 17.58
C SER A 170 -7.41 13.32 18.16
N THR A 171 -7.60 14.34 17.33
CA THR A 171 -7.68 15.74 17.74
C THR A 171 -9.13 16.21 17.94
N GLU A 172 -10.11 15.42 17.50
CA GLU A 172 -11.51 15.66 17.81
C GLU A 172 -11.78 15.28 19.27
N SER A 173 -12.11 16.26 20.12
CA SER A 173 -12.71 15.97 21.41
C SER A 173 -14.09 15.38 21.15
N GLU A 174 -14.32 14.11 21.49
CA GLU A 174 -15.63 13.47 21.40
C GLU A 174 -16.71 14.39 21.99
N LYS A 175 -17.54 15.00 21.14
CA LYS A 175 -18.88 15.39 21.58
C LYS A 175 -19.73 14.16 21.42
N CYS A 176 -19.79 13.37 22.49
CA CYS A 176 -20.87 12.41 22.70
C CYS A 176 -22.20 13.15 22.46
N LEU A 177 -22.94 12.77 21.42
CA LEU A 177 -24.35 13.14 21.25
C LEU A 177 -25.21 11.98 21.77
#